data_AF-A0A2E0W315-F1
#
_entry.id   AF-A0A2E0W315-F1
#
_cell.length_a   1.000
_cell.length_b   1.000
_cell.length_c   1.000
_cell.angle_alpha   90.00
_cell.angle_beta   90.00
_cell.angle_gamma   90.00
#
_symmetry.space_group_name_H-M   'P 1'
#
loop_
_entity.id
_entity.type
_entity.pdbx_description
1 polymer ?
#
loop_
_entity_poly.entity_id
_entity_poly.type
_entity_poly.pdbx_seq_one_letter_code
_entity_poly.pdbx_strand_id
1 'polypeptide(L)'
;MIDLIIAVILGAILFHAFYKLSNSGNLPFIIELKIGYFSKKLLLKEDDSIYLKRGICFSIIGRRFIHKQKDSAALVYFEKALSDFNSALYLNKNNNDAFLQKGLLLLLMNRPIEAYEALAEAENLGDKRATKIIIENGMR
;
A
#
# COMPACT_ATOMS: atom_id res chain seq x y z
N MET A 1 1.11 11.24 -45.49
CA MET A 1 -0.29 11.60 -45.12
C MET A 1 -0.97 10.46 -44.35
N ILE A 2 -0.82 9.21 -44.79
CA ILE A 2 -1.37 8.01 -44.13
C ILE A 2 -0.80 7.79 -42.71
N ASP A 3 0.51 7.98 -42.50
CA ASP A 3 1.14 7.76 -41.19
C ASP A 3 0.65 8.72 -40.09
N LEU A 4 0.34 9.97 -40.46
CA LEU A 4 -0.18 10.97 -39.54
C LEU A 4 -1.61 10.61 -39.09
N ILE A 5 -2.42 10.08 -40.02
CA ILE A 5 -3.79 9.64 -39.73
C ILE A 5 -3.75 8.42 -38.80
N ILE A 6 -2.85 7.46 -39.05
CA ILE A 6 -2.66 6.29 -38.19
C ILE A 6 -2.23 6.71 -36.77
N ALA A 7 -1.28 7.65 -36.65
CA ALA A 7 -0.81 8.13 -35.35
C ALA A 7 -1.92 8.83 -34.54
N VAL A 8 -2.76 9.65 -35.19
CA VAL A 8 -3.90 10.32 -34.55
C VAL A 8 -4.95 9.32 -34.09
N ILE A 9 -5.26 8.31 -34.91
CA ILE A 9 -6.24 7.27 -34.57
C ILE A 9 -5.73 6.41 -33.41
N LEU A 10 -4.46 5.98 -33.44
CA LEU A 10 -3.83 5.25 -32.33
C LEU A 10 -3.83 6.06 -31.04
N GLY A 11 -3.50 7.36 -31.13
CA GLY A 11 -3.54 8.28 -29.99
C GLY A 11 -4.94 8.40 -29.39
N ALA A 12 -5.97 8.52 -30.22
CA ALA A 12 -7.37 8.60 -29.78
C ALA A 12 -7.87 7.28 -29.16
N ILE A 13 -7.47 6.13 -29.70
CA ILE A 13 -7.81 4.81 -29.15
C ILE A 13 -7.12 4.61 -27.80
N LEU A 14 -5.83 4.93 -27.69
CA LEU A 14 -5.07 4.87 -26.45
C LEU A 14 -5.67 5.82 -25.41
N PHE A 15 -5.98 7.05 -25.80
CA PHE A 15 -6.63 8.03 -24.92
C PHE A 15 -8.00 7.56 -24.45
N HIS A 16 -8.83 7.00 -25.34
CA HIS A 16 -10.16 6.49 -24.98
C HIS A 16 -10.06 5.25 -24.08
N ALA A 17 -9.13 4.33 -24.35
CA ALA A 17 -8.85 3.18 -23.49
C ALA A 17 -8.39 3.63 -22.11
N PHE A 18 -7.48 4.61 -22.05
CA PHE A 18 -6.98 5.19 -20.80
C PHE A 18 -8.08 5.94 -20.03
N TYR A 19 -8.92 6.70 -20.73
CA TYR A 19 -10.08 7.39 -20.18
C TYR A 19 -11.11 6.41 -19.61
N LYS A 20 -11.38 5.30 -20.32
CA LYS A 20 -12.28 4.24 -19.86
C LYS A 20 -11.71 3.45 -18.67
N LEU A 21 -10.39 3.23 -18.64
CA LEU A 21 -9.69 2.67 -17.47
C LEU A 21 -9.74 3.60 -16.26
N SER A 22 -9.58 4.91 -16.48
CA SER A 22 -9.69 5.93 -15.44
C SER A 22 -11.12 6.08 -14.90
N ASN A 23 -12.13 6.05 -15.78
CA ASN A 23 -13.54 6.29 -15.42
C ASN A 23 -14.33 5.03 -15.06
N SER A 24 -13.76 3.83 -15.22
CA SER A 24 -14.42 2.58 -14.79
C SER A 24 -14.41 2.38 -13.27
N GLY A 25 -13.96 3.37 -12.49
CA GLY A 25 -13.76 3.21 -11.05
C GLY A 25 -12.76 2.10 -10.74
N ASN A 26 -11.88 1.77 -11.69
CA ASN A 26 -10.91 0.70 -11.57
C ASN A 26 -9.80 1.14 -10.60
N LEU A 27 -10.15 1.06 -9.31
CA LEU A 27 -9.31 1.31 -8.15
C LEU A 27 -7.87 0.75 -8.29
N PRO A 28 -7.62 -0.41 -8.95
CA PRO A 28 -6.27 -0.89 -9.18
C PRO A 28 -5.35 0.07 -9.94
N PHE A 29 -5.84 0.73 -10.99
CA PHE A 29 -5.00 1.60 -11.81
C PHE A 29 -4.54 2.84 -11.04
N ILE A 30 -5.44 3.41 -10.24
CA ILE A 30 -5.15 4.57 -9.39
C ILE A 30 -4.09 4.23 -8.33
N ILE A 31 -4.13 3.02 -7.76
CA ILE A 31 -3.16 2.60 -6.73
C ILE A 31 -1.77 2.38 -7.34
N GLU A 32 -1.69 1.77 -8.53
CA GLU A 32 -0.41 1.58 -9.23
C GLU A 32 0.25 2.93 -9.58
N LEU A 33 -0.52 3.92 -10.05
CA LEU A 33 -0.04 5.29 -10.26
C LEU A 33 0.46 5.95 -8.97
N LYS A 34 -0.24 5.77 -7.85
CA LYS A 34 0.19 6.30 -6.54
C LYS A 34 1.52 5.68 -6.09
N ILE A 35 1.72 4.39 -6.30
CA ILE A 35 3.00 3.73 -6.01
C ILE A 35 4.12 4.34 -6.85
N GLY A 36 3.88 4.54 -8.15
CA GLY A 36 4.84 5.21 -9.03
C GLY A 36 5.17 6.63 -8.57
N TYR A 37 4.15 7.41 -8.23
CA TYR A 37 4.29 8.76 -7.71
C TYR A 37 5.14 8.80 -6.42
N PHE A 38 4.82 7.99 -5.42
CA PHE A 38 5.58 7.95 -4.17
C PHE A 38 6.99 7.42 -4.37
N SER A 39 7.19 6.44 -5.26
CA SER A 39 8.53 5.94 -5.59
C SER A 39 9.40 7.01 -6.23
N LYS A 40 8.85 7.80 -7.16
CA LYS A 40 9.56 8.95 -7.73
C LYS A 40 9.88 10.01 -6.67
N LYS A 41 8.96 10.25 -5.73
CA LYS A 41 9.18 11.23 -4.66
C LYS A 41 10.32 10.79 -3.71
N LEU A 42 10.41 9.50 -3.41
CA LEU A 42 11.50 8.92 -2.60
C LEU A 42 12.88 9.05 -3.26
N LEU A 43 12.95 9.05 -4.60
CA LEU A 43 14.22 9.36 -5.29
C LEU A 43 14.71 10.79 -5.05
N LEU A 44 13.80 11.71 -4.75
CA LEU A 44 14.15 13.12 -4.49
C LEU A 44 14.46 13.35 -3.02
N LYS A 45 13.67 12.73 -2.12
CA LYS A 45 13.83 12.87 -0.68
C LYS A 45 13.15 11.71 0.05
N GLU A 46 13.91 11.06 0.93
CA GLU A 46 13.37 10.08 1.87
C GLU A 46 12.56 10.78 2.98
N ASP A 47 11.38 10.22 3.28
CA ASP A 47 10.39 10.76 4.23
C ASP A 47 9.52 9.59 4.71
N ASP A 48 9.36 9.48 6.03
CA ASP A 48 8.60 8.40 6.65
C ASP A 48 7.14 8.38 6.18
N SER A 49 6.52 9.55 6.02
CA SER A 49 5.12 9.63 5.57
C SER A 49 4.97 9.19 4.11
N ILE A 50 5.99 9.35 3.27
CA ILE A 50 5.97 8.86 1.88
C ILE A 50 6.07 7.34 1.87
N TYR A 51 7.01 6.76 2.63
CA TYR A 51 7.13 5.32 2.81
C TYR A 51 5.82 4.72 3.35
N LEU A 52 5.24 5.31 4.40
CA LEU A 52 3.94 4.92 4.95
C LEU A 52 2.84 4.88 3.88
N LYS A 53 2.69 5.96 3.11
CA LYS A 53 1.65 6.07 2.07
C LYS A 53 1.86 5.04 0.95
N ARG A 54 3.10 4.77 0.56
CA ARG A 54 3.41 3.76 -0.46
C ARG A 54 3.19 2.34 0.06
N GLY A 55 3.58 2.06 1.31
CA GLY A 55 3.33 0.79 1.98
C GLY A 55 1.84 0.46 2.08
N ILE A 56 1.01 1.46 2.40
CA ILE A 56 -0.47 1.31 2.38
C ILE A 56 -0.94 0.91 0.97
N CYS A 57 -0.42 1.55 -0.08
CA CYS A 57 -0.78 1.20 -1.46
C CYS A 57 -0.42 -0.26 -1.78
N PHE A 58 0.77 -0.72 -1.41
CA PHE A 58 1.18 -2.11 -1.57
C PHE A 58 0.27 -3.08 -0.79
N SER A 59 -0.13 -2.73 0.44
CA SER A 59 -1.05 -3.57 1.24
C SER A 59 -2.43 -3.74 0.56
N ILE A 60 -2.92 -2.72 -0.13
CA ILE A 60 -4.21 -2.77 -0.84
C ILE A 60 -4.08 -3.69 -2.07
N ILE A 61 -2.96 -3.59 -2.80
CA ILE A 61 -2.69 -4.49 -3.93
C ILE A 61 -2.57 -5.94 -3.46
N GLY A 62 -1.84 -6.21 -2.37
CA GLY A 62 -1.69 -7.55 -1.82
C GLY A 62 -3.04 -8.18 -1.48
N ARG A 63 -3.92 -7.46 -0.78
CA ARG A 63 -5.29 -7.90 -0.48
C ARG A 63 -6.11 -8.24 -1.73
N ARG A 64 -5.94 -7.46 -2.81
CA ARG A 64 -6.60 -7.76 -4.09
C ARG A 64 -6.18 -9.12 -4.65
N PHE A 65 -4.91 -9.50 -4.50
CA PHE A 65 -4.41 -10.77 -4.99
C PHE A 65 -4.92 -11.96 -4.16
N ILE A 66 -5.12 -11.80 -2.85
CA ILE A 66 -5.83 -12.80 -2.02
C ILE A 66 -7.23 -13.04 -2.58
N HIS A 67 -8.02 -11.99 -2.85
CA HIS A 67 -9.37 -12.14 -3.41
C HIS A 67 -9.40 -12.83 -4.79
N LYS A 68 -8.28 -12.82 -5.52
CA LYS A 68 -8.13 -13.51 -6.81
C LYS A 68 -7.53 -14.92 -6.67
N GLN A 69 -7.37 -15.45 -5.45
CA GLN A 69 -6.72 -16.74 -5.16
C GLN A 69 -5.29 -16.81 -5.72
N LYS A 70 -4.56 -15.70 -5.65
CA LYS A 70 -3.17 -15.57 -6.13
C LYS A 70 -2.23 -15.26 -4.96
N ASP A 71 -2.10 -16.23 -4.06
CA ASP A 71 -1.43 -16.04 -2.76
C ASP A 71 0.05 -15.69 -2.88
N SER A 72 0.76 -16.27 -3.85
CA SER A 72 2.17 -15.95 -4.12
C SER A 72 2.36 -14.50 -4.55
N ALA A 73 1.47 -13.96 -5.37
CA ALA A 73 1.50 -12.56 -5.77
C ALA A 73 1.15 -11.65 -4.59
N ALA A 74 0.15 -12.02 -3.77
CA ALA A 74 -0.22 -11.27 -2.57
C ALA A 74 0.97 -11.11 -1.62
N LEU A 75 1.71 -12.20 -1.38
CA LEU A 75 2.88 -12.20 -0.50
C LEU A 75 3.95 -11.21 -0.96
N VAL A 76 4.25 -11.14 -2.26
CA VAL A 76 5.23 -10.18 -2.80
C VAL A 76 4.85 -8.73 -2.47
N TYR A 77 3.58 -8.38 -2.54
CA TYR A 77 3.13 -7.02 -2.22
C TYR A 77 3.06 -6.76 -0.72
N PHE A 78 2.74 -7.77 0.09
CA PHE A 78 2.81 -7.63 1.54
C PHE A 78 4.25 -7.45 2.02
N GLU A 79 5.22 -8.16 1.48
CA GLU A 79 6.63 -7.96 1.81
C GLU A 79 7.11 -6.55 1.43
N LYS A 80 6.67 -6.02 0.29
CA LYS A 80 6.94 -4.62 -0.10
C LYS A 80 6.31 -3.62 0.87
N ALA A 81 5.07 -3.87 1.30
CA ALA A 81 4.39 -3.03 2.28
C ALA A 81 5.11 -3.06 3.64
N LEU A 82 5.52 -4.23 4.10
CA LEU A 82 6.25 -4.41 5.35
C LEU A 82 7.62 -3.70 5.32
N SER A 83 8.34 -3.79 4.20
CA SER A 83 9.59 -3.06 3.97
C SER A 83 9.40 -1.54 4.01
N ASP A 84 8.34 -1.03 3.39
CA ASP A 84 8.00 0.40 3.44
C ASP A 84 7.65 0.84 4.88
N PHE A 85 6.89 0.05 5.64
CA PHE A 85 6.60 0.37 7.04
C PHE A 85 7.86 0.35 7.92
N ASN A 86 8.75 -0.61 7.71
CA ASN A 86 10.03 -0.65 8.42
C ASN A 86 10.91 0.56 8.07
N SER A 87 10.94 0.98 6.81
CA SER A 87 11.64 2.20 6.38
C SER A 87 11.05 3.46 7.03
N ALA A 88 9.72 3.56 7.10
CA ALA A 88 9.05 4.66 7.80
C ALA A 88 9.43 4.72 9.28
N LEU A 89 9.45 3.57 9.95
CA LEU A 89 9.84 3.45 11.36
C LEU A 89 11.34 3.69 11.61
N TYR A 90 12.19 3.37 10.64
CA TYR A 90 13.61 3.69 10.69
C TYR A 90 13.85 5.21 10.68
N LEU A 91 13.13 5.92 9.81
CA LEU A 91 13.21 7.39 9.71
C LEU A 91 12.50 8.10 10.87
N ASN A 92 11.37 7.57 11.34
CA ASN A 92 10.59 8.12 12.44
C ASN A 92 10.10 7.00 13.36
N LYS A 93 10.87 6.78 14.44
CA LYS A 93 10.60 5.74 15.43
C LYS A 93 9.30 5.95 16.21
N ASN A 94 8.73 7.15 16.18
CA ASN A 94 7.49 7.49 16.91
C ASN A 94 6.29 7.59 15.95
N ASN A 95 6.39 7.04 14.74
CA ASN A 95 5.29 7.03 13.78
C ASN A 95 4.26 5.94 14.15
N ASN A 96 3.27 6.32 14.95
CA ASN A 96 2.20 5.42 15.39
C ASN A 96 1.36 4.85 14.24
N ASP A 97 1.11 5.63 13.18
CA ASP A 97 0.43 5.17 11.97
C ASP A 97 1.22 4.03 11.28
N ALA A 98 2.54 4.12 11.22
CA ALA A 98 3.38 3.09 10.63
C ALA A 98 3.35 1.79 11.44
N PHE A 99 3.38 1.88 12.77
CA PHE A 99 3.19 0.73 13.65
C PHE A 99 1.80 0.10 13.49
N LEU A 100 0.73 0.92 13.47
CA LEU A 100 -0.65 0.45 13.28
C LEU A 100 -0.79 -0.30 11.94
N GLN A 101 -0.31 0.29 10.85
CA GLN A 101 -0.43 -0.33 9.51
C GLN A 101 0.42 -1.60 9.41
N LYS A 102 1.61 -1.62 10.03
CA LYS A 102 2.44 -2.83 10.13
C LYS A 102 1.72 -3.95 10.88
N GLY A 103 1.12 -3.65 12.04
CA GLY A 103 0.37 -4.63 12.82
C GLY A 103 -0.80 -5.23 12.04
N LEU A 104 -1.61 -4.38 11.41
CA LEU A 104 -2.71 -4.82 10.54
C LEU A 104 -2.25 -5.71 9.38
N LEU A 105 -1.12 -5.37 8.75
CA LEU A 105 -0.55 -6.17 7.68
C LEU A 105 -0.07 -7.54 8.19
N LEU A 106 0.56 -7.59 9.36
CA LEU A 106 1.06 -8.83 9.95
C LEU A 106 -0.08 -9.78 10.33
N LEU A 107 -1.23 -9.27 10.78
CA LEU A 107 -2.45 -10.07 10.95
C LEU A 107 -2.89 -10.71 9.62
N LEU A 108 -2.89 -9.93 8.52
CA LEU A 108 -3.24 -10.45 7.19
C LEU A 108 -2.24 -11.52 6.70
N MET A 109 -1.00 -11.45 7.13
CA MET A 109 0.05 -12.42 6.83
C MET A 109 0.06 -13.61 7.80
N ASN A 110 -0.93 -13.71 8.70
CA ASN A 110 -1.01 -14.75 9.75
C ASN A 110 0.24 -14.80 10.65
N ARG A 111 0.76 -13.63 11.04
CA ARG A 111 1.90 -13.43 11.95
C ARG A 111 1.44 -12.72 13.25
N PRO A 112 0.62 -13.38 14.09
CA PRO A 112 -0.11 -12.71 15.18
C PRO A 112 0.80 -12.17 16.29
N ILE A 113 1.92 -12.84 16.61
CA ILE A 113 2.85 -12.40 17.66
C ILE A 113 3.48 -11.06 17.27
N GLU A 114 4.07 -10.98 16.07
CA GLU A 114 4.67 -9.74 15.57
C GLU A 114 3.63 -8.64 15.32
N ALA A 115 2.40 -9.04 14.97
CA ALA A 115 1.29 -8.10 14.84
C ALA A 115 0.95 -7.45 16.20
N TYR A 116 0.86 -8.25 17.26
CA TYR A 116 0.63 -7.74 18.61
C TYR A 116 1.74 -6.78 19.05
N GLU A 117 3.01 -7.14 18.85
CA GLU A 117 4.14 -6.26 19.17
C GLU A 117 4.04 -4.91 18.46
N ALA A 118 3.77 -4.90 17.16
CA ALA A 118 3.61 -3.66 16.41
C ALA A 118 2.38 -2.84 16.87
N LEU A 119 1.26 -3.49 17.19
CA LEU A 119 0.07 -2.81 17.70
C LEU A 119 0.29 -2.27 19.11
N ALA A 120 1.01 -2.98 19.96
CA ALA A 120 1.35 -2.54 21.31
C ALA A 120 2.21 -1.27 21.27
N GLU A 121 3.18 -1.19 20.34
CA GLU A 121 3.94 0.04 20.13
C GLU A 121 3.06 1.20 19.65
N ALA A 122 2.12 0.96 18.73
CA ALA A 122 1.16 2.00 18.33
C ALA A 122 0.28 2.47 19.50
N GLU A 123 -0.18 1.55 20.35
CA GLU A 123 -0.94 1.85 21.58
C GLU A 123 -0.09 2.67 22.57
N ASN A 124 1.16 2.28 22.81
CA ASN A 124 2.09 3.01 23.69
C ASN A 124 2.33 4.45 23.21
N LEU A 125 2.31 4.68 21.89
CA LEU A 125 2.37 6.00 21.27
C LEU A 125 1.00 6.73 21.23
N GLY A 126 -0.02 6.19 21.88
CA GLY A 126 -1.34 6.80 22.04
C GLY A 126 -2.36 6.51 20.94
N ASP A 127 -2.11 5.53 20.06
CA ASP A 127 -3.06 5.18 19.00
C ASP A 127 -4.22 4.31 19.53
N LYS A 128 -5.35 4.97 19.78
CA LYS A 128 -6.58 4.31 20.24
C LYS A 128 -7.13 3.26 19.27
N ARG A 129 -6.80 3.34 17.97
CA ARG A 129 -7.20 2.32 16.99
C ARG A 129 -6.47 1.01 17.27
N ALA A 130 -5.20 1.08 17.66
CA ALA A 130 -4.42 -0.10 18.02
C ALA A 130 -4.99 -0.78 19.27
N THR A 131 -5.29 -0.03 20.34
CA THR A 131 -5.97 -0.54 21.53
C THR A 131 -7.26 -1.30 21.17
N LYS A 132 -8.08 -0.72 20.29
CA LYS A 132 -9.32 -1.34 19.84
C LYS A 132 -9.06 -2.68 19.15
N ILE A 133 -8.11 -2.72 18.21
CA ILE A 133 -7.75 -3.95 17.47
C ILE A 133 -7.25 -5.04 18.41
N ILE A 134 -6.37 -4.71 19.36
CA ILE A 134 -5.81 -5.65 20.34
C ILE A 134 -6.94 -6.32 21.14
N ILE A 135 -7.88 -5.51 21.65
CA ILE A 135 -9.02 -6.00 22.44
C ILE A 135 -9.95 -6.87 21.58
N GLU A 136 -10.32 -6.40 20.39
CA GLU A 136 -11.25 -7.10 19.50
C GLU A 136 -10.74 -8.47 19.03
N ASN A 137 -9.41 -8.64 18.96
CA ASN A 137 -8.77 -9.88 18.55
C ASN A 137 -8.30 -10.74 19.75
N GLY A 138 -8.60 -10.33 20.98
CA GLY A 138 -8.22 -11.09 22.19
C GLY A 138 -6.71 -11.27 22.34
N MET A 139 -5.90 -10.31 21.89
CA MET A 139 -4.43 -10.39 21.93
C MET A 139 -3.84 -9.96 23.29
N ARG A 140 -4.69 -9.67 24.28
CA ARG A 140 -4.31 -9.09 25.58
C ARG A 140 -4.33 -10.13 26.68
#